data_AF-A0A0C2XKN4-F1
#
_entry.id   AF-A0A0C2XKN4-F1
#
_cell.length_a   1.000
_cell.length_b   1.000
_cell.length_c   1.000
_cell.angle_alpha   90.00
_cell.angle_beta   90.00
_cell.angle_gamma   90.00
#
_symmetry.space_group_name_H-M   'P 1'
#
loop_
_entity.id
_entity.type
_entity.pdbx_description
1 polymer ?
#
loop_
_entity_poly.entity_id
_entity_poly.type
_entity_poly.pdbx_seq_one_letter_code
_entity_poly.pdbx_strand_id
1 'polypeptide(L)'
;MLQIVLLISKKQFAWFSVSYCPESRGNLATSFKLISAEFVNNPPAGTPMAASFAAFRPLADQSDEEDQGKPGYQGLLICVYTVNDRTADRLTALPMYEDYLRPWTKPDEWFGPLKYMLDKGLVFRLISEESEWKPGMMKREGSKWVWKEKSVEELRKHDIHLSRAPL
;
A
#
# COMPACT_ATOMS: atom_id res chain seq x y z
N MET A 1 17.80 4.12 -9.32
CA MET A 1 16.64 4.65 -10.06
C MET A 1 16.07 3.49 -10.87
N LEU A 2 15.07 2.79 -10.34
CA LEU A 2 14.42 1.68 -11.05
C LEU A 2 13.42 2.32 -12.01
N GLN A 3 13.81 2.53 -13.27
CA GLN A 3 12.86 2.87 -14.32
C GLN A 3 12.03 1.62 -14.60
N ILE A 4 10.85 1.53 -13.97
CA ILE A 4 9.84 0.54 -14.32
C ILE A 4 9.28 0.98 -15.67
N VAL A 5 9.89 0.49 -16.76
CA VAL A 5 9.42 0.75 -18.11
C VAL A 5 8.08 0.03 -18.27
N LEU A 6 7.01 0.81 -18.35
CA LEU A 6 5.59 0.45 -18.44
C LEU A 6 5.17 -0.58 -19.51
N LEU A 7 6.07 -0.98 -20.42
CA LEU A 7 5.81 -2.01 -21.43
C LEU A 7 5.84 -3.45 -20.88
N ILE A 8 6.07 -3.60 -19.57
CA ILE A 8 6.50 -4.84 -18.91
C ILE A 8 5.36 -5.65 -18.26
N SER A 9 4.20 -5.05 -17.96
CA SER A 9 3.18 -5.65 -17.06
C SER A 9 2.51 -6.93 -17.57
N LYS A 10 2.54 -7.18 -18.89
CA LYS A 10 2.01 -8.45 -19.45
C LYS A 10 3.03 -9.58 -19.48
N LYS A 11 4.32 -9.30 -19.27
CA LYS A 11 5.43 -10.28 -19.42
C LYS A 11 6.19 -10.53 -18.12
N GLN A 12 6.01 -9.67 -17.13
CA GLN A 12 6.66 -9.79 -15.82
C GLN A 12 5.64 -9.54 -14.71
N PHE A 13 5.97 -10.00 -13.52
CA PHE A 13 5.23 -9.75 -12.29
C PHE A 13 6.20 -9.28 -11.20
N ALA A 14 5.67 -8.64 -10.16
CA ALA A 14 6.48 -8.26 -9.00
C ALA A 14 6.50 -9.38 -7.97
N TRP A 15 7.69 -9.83 -7.57
CA TRP A 15 7.90 -10.78 -6.50
C TRP A 15 8.37 -10.05 -5.24
N PHE A 16 7.66 -10.23 -4.14
CA PHE A 16 8.01 -9.71 -2.82
C PHE A 16 8.27 -10.87 -1.87
N SER A 17 9.52 -11.01 -1.40
CA SER A 17 9.81 -11.88 -0.27
C SER A 17 9.74 -11.07 1.02
N VAL A 18 8.94 -11.55 1.97
CA VAL A 18 8.77 -10.94 3.28
C VAL A 18 9.06 -11.96 4.37
N SER A 19 9.58 -11.52 5.51
CA SER A 19 9.67 -12.35 6.70
C SER A 19 8.62 -11.93 7.72
N TYR A 20 8.05 -12.90 8.42
CA TYR A 20 7.11 -12.62 9.51
C TYR A 20 7.87 -12.22 10.78
N CYS A 21 7.46 -11.12 11.42
CA CYS A 21 8.04 -10.60 12.65
C CYS A 21 7.10 -10.92 13.84
N PRO A 22 7.34 -12.02 14.58
CA PRO A 22 6.49 -12.40 15.72
C PRO A 22 6.51 -11.37 16.85
N GLU A 23 7.57 -10.57 16.96
CA GLU A 23 7.70 -9.50 17.95
C GLU A 23 6.77 -8.31 17.67
N SER A 24 6.06 -8.30 16.54
CA SER A 24 5.11 -7.25 16.16
C SER A 24 3.89 -7.14 17.09
N ARG A 25 3.64 -8.12 17.96
CA ARG A 25 2.53 -8.14 18.94
C ARG A 25 1.16 -7.84 18.32
N GLY A 26 0.95 -8.27 17.07
CA GLY A 26 -0.31 -8.06 16.34
C GLY A 26 -0.43 -6.69 15.65
N ASN A 27 0.60 -5.85 15.65
CA ASN A 27 0.63 -4.65 14.82
C ASN A 27 0.93 -5.04 13.36
N LEU A 28 -0.13 -5.07 12.53
CA LEU A 28 -0.08 -5.45 11.12
C LEU A 28 0.95 -4.64 10.31
N ALA A 29 1.17 -3.36 10.65
CA ALA A 29 2.13 -2.50 9.96
C ALA A 29 3.59 -2.93 10.16
N THR A 30 3.87 -3.70 11.22
CA THR A 30 5.21 -4.20 11.56
C THR A 30 5.27 -5.73 11.59
N SER A 31 4.19 -6.41 11.18
CA SER A 31 4.13 -7.88 11.19
C SER A 31 4.98 -8.53 10.12
N PHE A 32 5.41 -7.77 9.11
CA PHE A 32 6.26 -8.26 8.03
C PHE A 32 7.41 -7.31 7.76
N LYS A 33 8.58 -7.88 7.47
CA LYS A 33 9.75 -7.15 6.96
C LYS A 33 9.99 -7.55 5.51
N LEU A 34 10.13 -6.56 4.63
CA LEU A 34 10.54 -6.81 3.24
C LEU A 34 11.98 -7.31 3.22
N ILE A 35 12.19 -8.47 2.61
CA ILE A 35 13.51 -9.09 2.38
C ILE A 35 14.01 -8.72 0.99
N SER A 36 13.18 -8.91 -0.03
CA SER A 36 13.50 -8.57 -1.42
C SER A 36 12.25 -8.16 -2.18
N ALA A 37 12.45 -7.34 -3.21
CA ALA A 37 11.45 -6.97 -4.19
C ALA A 37 12.10 -6.96 -5.57
N GLU A 38 11.54 -7.72 -6.51
CA GLU A 38 12.08 -7.83 -7.87
C GLU A 38 10.99 -8.00 -8.92
N PHE A 39 11.29 -7.60 -10.15
CA PHE A 39 10.46 -7.90 -11.31
C PHE A 39 10.97 -9.17 -11.97
N VAL A 40 10.10 -10.18 -12.07
CA VAL A 40 10.43 -11.51 -12.58
C VAL A 40 9.62 -11.76 -13.84
N ASN A 41 10.24 -12.41 -14.83
CA ASN A 41 9.51 -12.86 -16.02
C ASN A 41 8.39 -13.83 -15.64
N ASN A 42 7.28 -13.77 -16.38
CA ASN A 42 6.17 -14.68 -16.18
C ASN A 42 6.65 -16.14 -16.17
N PRO A 43 6.05 -16.97 -15.31
CA PRO A 43 6.44 -18.37 -15.18
C PRO A 43 6.26 -19.10 -16.52
N PRO A 44 7.21 -19.99 -16.90
CA PRO A 44 7.07 -20.81 -18.09
C PRO A 44 5.80 -21.65 -18.06
N ALA A 45 5.20 -21.88 -19.24
CA ALA A 45 4.05 -22.76 -19.38
C ALA A 45 4.36 -24.16 -18.82
N GLY A 46 3.35 -24.80 -18.22
CA GLY A 46 3.48 -26.13 -17.61
C GLY A 46 4.11 -26.14 -16.21
N THR A 47 4.50 -24.99 -15.66
CA THR A 47 4.94 -24.90 -14.26
C THR A 47 3.75 -24.75 -13.29
N PRO A 48 3.87 -25.17 -12.02
CA PRO A 48 2.83 -24.94 -11.01
C PRO A 48 2.45 -23.46 -10.88
N MET A 49 3.43 -22.57 -10.97
CA MET A 49 3.20 -21.12 -10.88
C MET A 49 2.44 -20.58 -12.09
N ALA A 50 2.69 -21.09 -13.30
CA ALA A 50 1.89 -20.74 -14.47
C ALA A 50 0.44 -21.19 -14.33
N ALA A 51 0.20 -22.35 -13.72
CA ALA A 51 -1.16 -22.81 -13.40
C ALA A 51 -1.85 -21.89 -12.38
N SER A 52 -1.14 -21.44 -11.34
CA SER A 52 -1.67 -20.47 -10.37
C SER A 52 -2.01 -19.13 -11.03
N PHE A 53 -1.16 -18.64 -11.95
CA PHE A 53 -1.42 -17.41 -12.70
C PHE A 53 -2.65 -17.55 -13.60
N ALA A 54 -2.79 -18.69 -14.30
CA ALA A 54 -3.95 -18.96 -15.12
C ALA A 54 -5.25 -19.01 -14.28
N ALA A 55 -5.19 -19.61 -13.09
CA ALA A 55 -6.34 -19.65 -12.17
C ALA A 55 -6.68 -18.26 -11.58
N PHE A 56 -5.68 -17.41 -11.35
CA PHE A 56 -5.87 -16.05 -10.85
C PHE A 56 -6.33 -15.06 -11.92
N ARG A 57 -6.07 -15.38 -13.21
CA ARG A 57 -6.29 -14.47 -14.34
C ARG A 57 -7.70 -13.86 -14.41
N PRO A 58 -8.81 -14.60 -14.21
CA PRO A 58 -10.14 -14.01 -14.27
C PRO A 58 -10.37 -12.89 -13.25
N LEU A 59 -9.81 -13.03 -12.03
CA LEU A 59 -9.91 -11.99 -10.98
C LEU A 59 -9.07 -10.76 -11.34
N ALA A 60 -7.89 -11.00 -11.92
CA ALA A 60 -7.03 -9.92 -12.40
C ALA A 60 -7.68 -9.15 -13.56
N ASP A 61 -8.29 -9.86 -14.51
CA ASP A 61 -8.95 -9.26 -15.67
C ASP A 61 -10.17 -8.43 -15.23
N GLN A 62 -10.97 -8.93 -14.27
CA GLN A 62 -12.05 -8.14 -13.68
C GLN A 62 -11.54 -6.83 -13.05
N SER A 63 -10.45 -6.89 -12.27
CA SER A 63 -9.84 -5.69 -11.68
C SER A 63 -9.31 -4.73 -12.75
N ASP A 64 -8.75 -5.24 -13.84
CA ASP A 64 -8.28 -4.42 -14.95
C ASP A 64 -9.47 -3.72 -15.64
N GLU A 65 -10.56 -4.43 -15.89
CA GLU A 65 -11.79 -3.88 -16.47
C GLU A 65 -12.42 -2.78 -15.60
N GLU A 66 -12.40 -2.94 -14.28
CA GLU A 66 -12.91 -1.93 -13.34
C GLU A 66 -12.11 -0.62 -13.35
N ASP A 67 -10.83 -0.66 -13.72
CA ASP A 67 -9.94 0.49 -13.80
C ASP A 67 -9.74 1.04 -15.22
N GLN A 68 -10.07 0.25 -16.25
CA GLN A 68 -9.99 0.66 -17.64
C GLN A 68 -10.82 1.94 -17.90
N GLY A 69 -10.18 2.92 -18.56
CA GLY A 69 -10.79 4.21 -18.88
C GLY A 69 -10.70 5.26 -17.77
N LYS A 70 -10.22 4.91 -16.56
CA LYS A 70 -9.94 5.92 -15.53
C LYS A 70 -8.73 6.79 -15.92
N PRO A 71 -8.77 8.11 -15.64
CA PRO A 71 -7.64 8.99 -15.94
C PRO A 71 -6.33 8.51 -15.31
N GLY A 72 -5.26 8.50 -16.11
CA GLY A 72 -3.93 8.11 -15.64
C GLY A 72 -3.72 6.60 -15.46
N TYR A 73 -4.72 5.75 -15.68
CA TYR A 73 -4.55 4.29 -15.60
C TYR A 73 -3.57 3.77 -16.65
N GLN A 74 -2.66 2.89 -16.24
CA GLN A 74 -1.58 2.34 -17.08
C GLN A 74 -1.64 0.82 -17.24
N GLY A 75 -2.52 0.14 -16.51
CA GLY A 75 -2.66 -1.31 -16.54
C GLY A 75 -2.41 -1.97 -15.19
N LEU A 76 -2.48 -3.30 -15.17
CA LEU A 76 -2.44 -4.11 -13.97
C LEU A 76 -1.07 -4.75 -13.74
N LEU A 77 -0.55 -4.68 -12.52
CA LEU A 77 0.65 -5.40 -12.09
C LEU A 77 0.25 -6.59 -11.21
N ILE A 78 0.60 -7.81 -11.63
CA ILE A 78 0.49 -8.99 -10.77
C ILE A 78 1.61 -8.93 -9.73
N CYS A 79 1.25 -9.14 -8.46
CA CYS A 79 2.19 -9.22 -7.35
C CYS A 79 2.09 -10.57 -6.65
N VAL A 80 3.24 -11.15 -6.36
CA VAL A 80 3.40 -12.41 -5.64
C VAL A 80 4.10 -12.12 -4.33
N TYR A 81 3.53 -12.59 -3.23
CA TYR A 81 4.13 -12.47 -1.89
C TYR A 81 4.49 -13.85 -1.36
N THR A 82 5.71 -13.99 -0.85
CA THR A 82 6.20 -15.17 -0.15
C THR A 82 6.59 -14.82 1.27
N VAL A 83 6.12 -15.60 2.24
CA VAL A 83 6.48 -15.42 3.65
C VAL A 83 7.54 -16.45 4.05
N ASN A 84 8.67 -15.97 4.58
CA ASN A 84 9.79 -16.79 5.05
C ASN A 84 10.29 -17.79 3.97
N ASP A 85 10.41 -17.32 2.72
CA ASP A 85 10.88 -18.09 1.55
C ASP A 85 10.09 -19.39 1.27
N ARG A 86 8.84 -19.47 1.72
CA ARG A 86 7.89 -20.51 1.32
C ARG A 86 7.35 -20.25 -0.10
N THR A 87 6.74 -21.28 -0.70
CA THR A 87 6.00 -21.14 -1.97
C THR A 87 5.01 -19.97 -1.92
N ALA A 88 4.79 -19.30 -3.06
CA ALA A 88 3.87 -18.16 -3.23
C ALA A 88 2.62 -18.29 -2.35
N ASP A 89 2.57 -17.50 -1.27
CA ASP A 89 1.49 -17.55 -0.29
C ASP A 89 0.30 -16.71 -0.74
N ARG A 90 0.56 -15.67 -1.54
CA ARG A 90 -0.49 -14.76 -2.00
C ARG A 90 -0.20 -14.16 -3.38
N LEU A 91 -1.21 -14.22 -4.24
CA LEU A 91 -1.30 -13.48 -5.49
C LEU A 91 -2.26 -12.31 -5.30
N THR A 92 -1.91 -11.16 -5.85
CA THR A 92 -2.79 -9.99 -5.96
C THR A 92 -2.53 -9.27 -7.26
N ALA A 93 -3.48 -8.43 -7.64
CA ALA A 93 -3.38 -7.51 -8.76
C ALA A 93 -3.39 -6.08 -8.22
N LEU A 94 -2.48 -5.24 -8.70
CA LEU A 94 -2.42 -3.82 -8.35
C LEU A 94 -2.62 -2.98 -9.60
N PRO A 95 -3.65 -2.10 -9.65
CA PRO A 95 -3.78 -1.16 -10.75
C PRO A 95 -2.67 -0.12 -10.67
N MET A 96 -1.98 0.09 -11.79
CA MET A 96 -0.90 1.06 -11.91
C MET A 96 -1.44 2.33 -12.53
N TYR A 97 -1.23 3.45 -11.84
CA TYR A 97 -1.56 4.78 -12.33
C TYR A 97 -0.28 5.57 -12.59
N GLU A 98 -0.34 6.54 -13.50
CA GLU A 98 0.80 7.39 -13.88
C GLU A 98 1.45 8.04 -12.65
N ASP A 99 0.64 8.50 -11.69
CA ASP A 99 1.10 9.13 -10.46
C ASP A 99 1.93 8.20 -9.56
N TYR A 100 1.77 6.89 -9.67
CA TYR A 100 2.59 5.91 -8.93
C TYR A 100 3.98 5.74 -9.52
N LEU A 101 4.12 6.06 -10.81
CA LEU A 101 5.35 5.90 -11.59
C LEU A 101 6.17 7.18 -11.62
N ARG A 102 5.55 8.30 -11.25
CA ARG A 102 6.30 9.50 -10.91
C ARG A 102 7.27 9.11 -9.80
N PRO A 103 8.58 9.34 -9.96
CA PRO A 103 9.52 9.07 -8.91
C PRO A 103 9.04 9.86 -7.70
N TRP A 104 8.54 9.16 -6.67
CA TRP A 104 8.25 9.78 -5.40
C TRP A 104 9.54 10.43 -4.98
N THR A 105 9.54 11.76 -5.06
CA THR A 105 10.69 12.61 -4.93
C THR A 105 11.17 12.44 -3.50
N LYS A 106 12.18 11.59 -3.30
CA LYS A 106 12.87 11.32 -2.02
C LYS A 106 11.96 10.79 -0.89
N PRO A 107 12.39 9.76 -0.13
CA PRO A 107 11.68 9.32 1.07
C PRO A 107 11.28 10.47 2.00
N ASP A 108 12.13 11.50 2.10
CA ASP A 108 11.92 12.68 2.95
C ASP A 108 10.62 13.46 2.67
N GLU A 109 10.13 13.50 1.42
CA GLU A 109 8.98 14.35 1.06
C GLU A 109 7.64 13.81 1.56
N TRP A 110 7.50 12.49 1.72
CA TRP A 110 6.30 11.88 2.29
C TRP A 110 6.53 11.36 3.71
N PHE A 111 7.72 10.81 3.99
CA PHE A 111 8.04 10.22 5.28
C PHE A 111 8.17 11.29 6.35
N GLY A 112 8.79 12.45 6.04
CA GLY A 112 8.91 13.56 6.97
C GLY A 112 7.55 14.03 7.49
N PRO A 113 6.61 14.43 6.62
CA PRO A 113 5.26 14.80 7.01
C PRO A 113 4.50 13.66 7.73
N LEU A 114 4.59 12.43 7.25
CA LEU A 114 3.89 11.29 7.88
C LEU A 114 4.43 11.01 9.29
N LYS A 115 5.75 10.96 9.44
CA LYS A 115 6.41 10.80 10.74
C LYS A 115 6.04 11.93 11.68
N TYR A 116 6.06 13.18 11.20
CA TYR A 116 5.64 14.34 11.98
C TYR A 116 4.21 14.18 12.51
N MET A 117 3.26 13.78 11.66
CA MET A 117 1.88 13.56 12.06
C MET A 117 1.75 12.43 13.09
N LEU A 118 2.44 11.30 12.89
CA LEU A 118 2.44 10.17 13.81
C LEU A 118 3.08 10.50 15.17
N ASP A 119 4.20 11.23 15.18
CA ASP A 119 4.87 11.66 16.42
C ASP A 119 3.98 12.59 17.26
N LYS A 120 3.13 13.38 16.59
CA LYS A 120 2.11 14.22 17.24
C LYS A 120 0.86 13.42 17.65
N GLY A 121 0.73 12.16 17.22
CA GLY A 121 -0.43 11.32 17.48
C GLY A 121 -1.63 11.62 16.59
N LEU A 122 -1.45 12.32 15.48
CA LEU A 122 -2.52 12.58 14.50
C LEU A 122 -2.84 11.29 13.73
N VAL A 123 -4.11 10.91 13.74
CA VAL A 123 -4.65 9.74 13.03
C VAL A 123 -5.96 10.13 12.38
N PHE A 124 -6.11 9.80 11.10
CA PHE A 124 -7.38 9.92 10.40
C PHE A 124 -8.18 8.63 10.57
N ARG A 125 -9.49 8.74 10.85
CA ARG A 125 -10.40 7.60 10.89
C ARG A 125 -11.54 7.79 9.91
N LEU A 126 -11.85 6.73 9.18
CA LEU A 126 -13.07 6.65 8.39
C LEU A 126 -14.24 6.44 9.35
N ILE A 127 -15.18 7.39 9.39
CA ILE A 127 -16.40 7.27 10.18
C ILE A 127 -17.49 6.66 9.29
N SER A 128 -17.91 5.44 9.64
CA SER A 128 -18.72 4.55 8.80
C SER A 128 -20.09 5.10 8.40
N GLU A 129 -20.60 6.09 9.11
CA GLU A 129 -21.89 6.71 8.79
C GLU A 129 -21.80 7.73 7.64
N GLU A 130 -20.62 8.33 7.44
CA GLU A 130 -20.43 9.41 6.46
C GLU A 130 -19.42 9.04 5.36
N SER A 131 -18.73 7.90 5.47
CA SER A 131 -17.58 7.54 4.61
C SER A 131 -16.53 8.66 4.52
N GLU A 132 -16.49 9.53 5.52
CA GLU A 132 -15.59 10.68 5.58
C GLU A 132 -14.40 10.35 6.48
N TRP A 133 -13.20 10.68 6.02
CA TRP A 133 -11.99 10.61 6.82
C TRP A 133 -11.88 11.84 7.71
N LYS A 134 -12.14 11.67 9.02
CA LYS A 134 -11.99 12.74 10.00
C LYS A 134 -10.61 12.68 10.66
N PRO A 135 -9.92 13.81 10.84
CA PRO A 135 -8.70 13.85 11.63
C PRO A 135 -9.00 13.78 13.12
N GLY A 136 -8.10 13.17 13.88
CA GLY A 136 -8.18 13.16 15.34
C GLY A 136 -6.87 12.78 15.99
N MET A 137 -6.80 12.93 17.31
CA MET A 137 -5.59 12.69 18.08
C MET A 137 -5.73 11.40 18.87
N MET A 138 -4.75 10.50 18.72
CA MET A 138 -4.57 9.34 19.56
C MET A 138 -3.86 9.75 20.85
N LYS A 139 -4.51 9.49 21.99
CA LYS A 139 -3.91 9.66 23.31
C LYS A 139 -4.02 8.38 24.10
N ARG A 140 -3.02 8.11 24.93
CA ARG A 140 -3.07 6.99 25.85
C ARG A 140 -3.79 7.41 27.13
N GLU A 141 -4.93 6.76 27.40
CA GLU A 141 -5.71 6.94 28.62
C GLU A 141 -5.62 5.63 29.43
N GLY A 142 -4.73 5.63 30.43
CA GLY A 142 -4.36 4.42 31.18
C GLY A 142 -3.68 3.37 30.29
N SER A 143 -4.28 2.19 30.18
CA SER A 143 -3.78 1.09 29.35
C SER A 143 -4.30 1.10 27.91
N LYS A 144 -5.22 2.02 27.57
CA LYS A 144 -5.89 2.04 26.26
C LYS A 144 -5.46 3.24 25.43
N TRP A 145 -5.46 3.07 24.12
CA TRP A 145 -5.35 4.17 23.18
C TRP A 145 -6.74 4.64 22.79
N VAL A 146 -7.00 5.94 22.97
CA VAL A 146 -8.27 6.58 22.69
C VAL A 146 -8.05 7.60 21.58
N TRP A 147 -8.83 7.47 20.51
CA TRP A 147 -8.89 8.45 19.44
C TRP A 147 -9.97 9.48 19.75
N LYS A 148 -9.65 10.76 19.63
CA LYS A 148 -10.61 11.86 19.74
C LYS A 148 -10.54 12.71 18.49
N GLU A 149 -11.66 12.84 17.79
CA GLU A 149 -11.79 13.73 16.63
C GLU A 149 -11.34 15.15 16.99
N LYS A 150 -10.71 15.83 16.02
CA LYS A 150 -10.26 17.21 16.17
C LYS A 150 -10.57 18.04 14.93
N SER A 151 -11.05 19.25 15.13
CA SER A 151 -11.18 20.20 14.02
C SER A 151 -9.80 20.68 13.56
N VAL A 152 -9.74 21.21 12.33
CA VAL A 152 -8.51 21.81 11.78
C VAL A 152 -7.99 22.93 12.69
N GLU A 153 -8.89 23.73 13.28
CA GLU A 153 -8.55 24.80 14.21
C GLU A 153 -7.93 24.27 15.51
N GLU A 154 -8.42 23.14 16.03
CA GLU A 154 -7.83 22.50 17.20
C GLU A 154 -6.45 21.90 16.90
N LEU A 155 -6.27 21.32 15.72
CA LEU A 155 -4.98 20.78 15.28
C LEU A 155 -3.91 21.87 15.15
N ARG A 156 -4.28 23.05 14.64
CA ARG A 156 -3.37 24.21 14.56
C ARG A 156 -2.86 24.64 15.93
N LYS A 157 -3.67 24.53 17.00
CA LYS A 157 -3.21 24.79 18.38
C LYS A 157 -2.13 23.82 18.86
N HIS A 158 -2.00 22.67 18.20
CA HIS A 158 -0.97 21.67 18.45
C HIS A 158 0.19 21.74 17.43
N ASP A 159 0.28 22.84 16.68
CA ASP A 159 1.25 23.07 15.60
C ASP A 159 1.10 22.09 14.42
N ILE A 160 -0.08 21.51 14.26
CA ILE A 160 -0.39 20.60 13.16
C ILE A 160 -1.12 21.38 12.08
N HIS A 161 -0.40 21.68 11.00
CA HIS A 161 -0.93 22.41 9.85
C HIS A 161 -1.26 21.41 8.75
N LEU A 162 -2.54 21.02 8.66
CA LEU A 162 -3.02 20.26 7.52
C LEU A 162 -3.06 21.19 6.31
N SER A 163 -2.18 20.96 5.32
CA SER A 163 -2.37 21.52 3.99
C SER A 163 -3.72 21.02 3.47
N ARG A 164 -4.49 21.87 2.78
CA ARG A 164 -5.57 21.38 1.92
C ARG A 164 -4.92 20.49 0.86
N ALA A 165 -4.80 19.19 1.12
CA ALA A 165 -4.55 18.25 0.06
C ALA A 165 -5.82 18.22 -0.82
N PRO A 166 -5.71 18.24 -2.15
CA PRO A 166 -6.85 17.91 -2.99
C PRO A 166 -7.22 16.46 -2.66
N LEU A 167 -8.42 16.25 -2.15
CA LEU A 167 -9.08 14.94 -2.20
C LEU A 167 -9.33 14.59 -3.67
#